data_AF-A0AAV8WJT0-F1
#
_entry.id   AF-A0AAV8WJT0-F1
#
_cell.length_a   1.000
_cell.length_b   1.000
_cell.length_c   1.000
_cell.angle_alpha   90.00
_cell.angle_beta   90.00
_cell.angle_gamma   90.00
#
_symmetry.space_group_name_H-M   'P 1'
#
loop_
_entity.id
_entity.type
_entity.pdbx_description
1 polymer ?
#
loop_
_entity_poly.entity_id
_entity_poly.type
_entity_poly.pdbx_seq_one_letter_code
_entity_poly.pdbx_strand_id
1 'polypeptide(L)'
;MIRPDFFNKIRFSKNYYFLSGYLKNIRSNIRVTALSVNLDYPLFQDNACDGIINMYCPLVKDENVEYKYTMHILNVFPEVSFH
;
A
#
# COMPACT_ATOMS: atom_id res chain seq x y z
N MET A 1 12.01 22.04 -19.35
CA MET A 1 10.64 21.52 -19.26
C MET A 1 10.67 20.30 -18.34
N ILE A 2 10.41 20.50 -17.03
CA ILE A 2 10.44 19.43 -16.02
C ILE A 2 8.99 18.96 -15.87
N ARG A 3 8.70 17.67 -16.08
CA ARG A 3 7.34 17.13 -15.87
C ARG A 3 7.03 17.17 -14.36
N PRO A 4 6.00 17.88 -13.91
CA PRO A 4 5.69 18.05 -12.48
C PRO A 4 5.28 16.75 -11.78
N ASP A 5 4.97 15.70 -12.53
CA ASP A 5 4.41 14.43 -12.01
C ASP A 5 5.46 13.50 -11.37
N PHE A 6 6.74 13.86 -11.42
CA PHE A 6 7.82 12.94 -11.05
C PHE A 6 8.07 12.85 -9.53
N PHE A 7 7.64 13.84 -8.75
CA PHE A 7 7.94 13.92 -7.31
C PHE A 7 6.85 13.36 -6.38
N ASN A 8 5.64 13.10 -6.85
CA ASN A 8 4.52 12.71 -5.99
C ASN A 8 4.23 11.21 -6.03
N LYS A 9 5.25 10.36 -5.81
CA LYS A 9 5.04 8.90 -5.68
C LYS A 9 5.50 8.43 -4.30
N ILE A 10 4.61 7.78 -3.56
CA ILE A 10 4.98 7.04 -2.35
C ILE A 10 5.03 5.56 -2.68
N ARG A 11 6.10 4.93 -2.23
CA ARG A 11 6.25 3.48 -2.23
C ARG A 11 6.14 2.98 -0.80
N PHE A 12 5.15 2.12 -0.56
CA PHE A 12 5.01 1.36 0.67
C PHE A 12 5.58 -0.04 0.46
N SER A 13 6.44 -0.49 1.36
CA SER A 13 6.78 -1.91 1.49
C SER A 13 6.50 -2.33 2.93
N LYS A 14 5.83 -3.47 3.10
CA LYS A 14 5.53 -4.02 4.41
C LYS A 14 5.70 -5.53 4.38
N ASN A 15 6.42 -6.02 5.38
CA ASN A 15 6.53 -7.44 5.68
C ASN A 15 5.53 -7.80 6.77
N TYR A 16 4.81 -8.90 6.59
CA TYR A 16 3.92 -9.44 7.61
C TYR A 16 3.95 -10.97 7.61
N TYR A 17 3.75 -11.54 8.79
CA TYR A 17 3.54 -12.97 8.94
C TYR A 17 2.06 -13.26 8.79
N PHE A 18 1.71 -14.14 7.85
CA PHE A 18 0.34 -14.54 7.66
C PHE A 18 -0.05 -15.61 8.69
N LEU A 19 -0.85 -15.20 9.69
CA LEU A 19 -1.04 -15.96 10.93
C LEU A 19 -2.13 -17.03 10.88
N SER A 20 -3.01 -17.09 9.86
CA SER A 20 -4.08 -18.10 9.85
C SER A 20 -4.77 -18.33 8.51
N GLY A 21 -4.83 -19.62 8.12
CA GLY A 21 -5.78 -20.13 7.14
C GLY A 21 -5.27 -20.15 5.71
N TYR A 22 -6.21 -19.93 4.79
CA TYR A 22 -6.01 -19.93 3.34
C TYR A 22 -6.69 -18.69 2.75
N LEU A 23 -5.91 -17.77 2.18
CA LEU A 23 -6.44 -16.54 1.57
C LEU A 23 -6.19 -16.54 0.06
N LYS A 24 -7.27 -16.75 -0.70
CA LYS A 24 -7.24 -16.68 -2.17
C LYS A 24 -7.29 -15.25 -2.70
N ASN A 25 -8.07 -14.39 -2.05
CA ASN A 25 -8.24 -12.98 -2.42
C ASN A 25 -8.09 -12.12 -1.17
N ILE A 26 -7.36 -11.01 -1.29
CA ILE A 26 -7.05 -10.11 -0.18
C ILE A 26 -7.58 -8.73 -0.53
N ARG A 27 -8.53 -8.22 0.24
CA ARG A 27 -8.99 -6.84 0.08
C ARG A 27 -8.10 -5.93 0.91
N SER A 28 -7.44 -4.98 0.26
CA SER A 28 -6.61 -3.98 0.93
C SER A 28 -7.34 -2.64 0.98
N ASN A 29 -7.07 -1.84 2.01
CA ASN A 29 -7.46 -0.45 2.10
C ASN A 29 -6.25 0.37 2.56
N ILE A 30 -6.20 1.64 2.17
CA ILE A 30 -5.21 2.57 2.69
C ILE A 30 -5.94 3.68 3.41
N ARG A 31 -5.60 3.83 4.70
CA ARG A 31 -6.07 4.93 5.53
C ARG A 31 -4.90 5.85 5.84
N VAL A 32 -5.06 7.11 5.54
CA VAL A 32 -4.07 8.15 5.78
C VAL A 32 -4.54 8.99 6.96
N THR A 33 -3.63 9.25 7.90
CA THR A 33 -3.84 10.13 9.04
C THR A 33 -2.83 11.26 8.96
N ALA A 34 -3.30 12.50 8.87
CA ALA A 34 -2.45 13.69 8.89
C ALA A 34 -3.17 14.82 9.62
N LEU A 35 -2.48 15.52 10.53
CA LEU A 35 -3.04 16.66 11.28
C LEU A 35 -4.42 16.35 11.92
N SER A 36 -4.56 15.16 12.52
CA SER A 36 -5.80 14.65 13.11
C SER A 36 -6.95 14.36 12.12
N VAL A 37 -6.74 14.53 10.81
CA VAL A 37 -7.69 14.15 9.77
C VAL A 37 -7.39 12.71 9.33
N ASN A 38 -8.42 11.87 9.33
CA ASN A 38 -8.37 10.51 8.79
C ASN A 38 -9.14 10.46 7.47
N LEU A 39 -8.52 9.89 6.45
CA LEU A 39 -9.15 9.72 5.13
C LEU A 39 -8.78 8.38 4.52
N ASP A 40 -9.69 7.81 3.76
CA ASP A 40 -9.42 6.60 2.98
C ASP A 40 -8.89 7.02 1.60
N TYR A 41 -7.72 6.49 1.24
CA TYR A 41 -7.06 6.77 -0.03
C TYR A 41 -7.52 5.77 -1.09
N PRO A 42 -7.86 6.23 -2.31
CA PRO A 42 -8.30 5.34 -3.37
C PRO A 42 -7.19 4.34 -3.72
N LEU A 43 -7.52 3.07 -3.62
CA LEU A 43 -6.63 1.98 -3.95
C LEU A 43 -7.00 1.44 -5.32
N PHE A 44 -6.09 1.58 -6.28
CA PHE A 44 -6.31 1.09 -7.64
C PHE A 44 -5.88 -0.37 -7.78
N GLN A 45 -6.25 -1.21 -6.81
CA GLN A 45 -6.07 -2.65 -6.85
C GLN A 45 -7.27 -3.32 -6.16
N ASP A 46 -7.90 -4.27 -6.84
CA ASP A 46 -9.02 -5.01 -6.27
C ASP A 46 -8.55 -6.17 -5.38
N ASN A 47 -7.37 -6.72 -5.70
CA ASN A 47 -6.75 -7.82 -4.97
C ASN A 47 -5.32 -7.46 -4.53
N ALA A 48 -5.04 -7.50 -3.24
CA ALA A 48 -3.71 -7.22 -2.70
C ALA A 48 -2.68 -8.28 -3.10
N CYS A 49 -3.11 -9.45 -3.58
CA CYS A 49 -2.24 -10.45 -4.17
C CYS A 49 -1.36 -9.89 -5.30
N ASP A 50 -1.84 -8.89 -6.03
CA ASP A 50 -1.11 -8.25 -7.13
C ASP A 50 0.12 -7.46 -6.65
N GLY A 51 0.15 -7.06 -5.37
CA GLY A 51 1.27 -6.33 -4.78
C GLY A 51 2.22 -7.20 -3.97
N ILE A 52 1.99 -8.52 -3.87
CA ILE A 52 2.90 -9.43 -3.18
C ILE A 52 4.06 -9.76 -4.13
N ILE A 53 5.29 -9.60 -3.65
CA ILE A 53 6.47 -9.67 -4.53
C ILE A 53 7.35 -10.90 -4.28
N ASN A 54 7.19 -11.57 -3.15
CA ASN A 54 8.05 -12.69 -2.76
C ASN A 54 7.36 -14.06 -2.90
N MET A 55 6.05 -14.08 -3.18
CA MET A 55 5.26 -15.30 -3.33
C MET A 55 3.95 -15.04 -4.09
N TYR A 56 3.19 -16.09 -4.37
CA TYR A 56 1.91 -16.02 -5.07
C TYR A 56 0.75 -16.40 -4.16
N CYS A 57 -0.39 -15.75 -4.34
CA CYS A 57 -1.64 -16.22 -3.74
C CYS A 57 -2.07 -17.56 -4.35
N PRO A 58 -2.76 -18.43 -3.59
CA PRO A 58 -3.27 -18.21 -2.23
C PRO A 58 -2.18 -18.22 -1.15
N LEU A 59 -2.33 -17.37 -0.13
CA LEU A 59 -1.44 -17.38 1.03
C LEU A 59 -1.82 -18.53 1.98
N VAL A 60 -0.83 -19.24 2.49
CA VAL A 60 -0.97 -20.29 3.50
C VAL A 60 -0.30 -19.87 4.82
N LYS A 61 -0.84 -20.42 5.91
CA LYS A 61 -0.40 -20.11 7.26
C LYS A 61 1.13 -20.18 7.42
N ASP A 62 1.66 -19.26 8.23
CA ASP A 62 3.07 -19.15 8.62
C ASP A 62 4.02 -18.70 7.50
N GLU A 63 3.50 -18.17 6.39
CA GLU A 63 4.30 -17.52 5.35
C GLU A 63 4.69 -16.08 5.73
N ASN A 64 5.93 -15.72 5.41
CA ASN A 64 6.39 -14.33 5.46
C ASN A 64 6.09 -13.68 4.11
N VAL A 65 5.26 -12.65 4.12
CA VAL A 65 4.75 -12.00 2.93
C VAL A 65 5.31 -10.59 2.84
N GLU A 66 5.98 -10.31 1.73
CA GLU A 66 6.42 -8.96 1.37
C GLU A 66 5.42 -8.36 0.39
N TYR A 67 4.76 -7.29 0.83
CA TYR A 67 3.79 -6.55 0.05
C TYR A 67 4.34 -5.18 -0.30
N LYS A 68 4.28 -4.84 -1.59
CA LYS A 68 4.77 -3.59 -2.15
C LYS A 68 3.69 -2.91 -2.96
N TYR A 69 3.45 -1.64 -2.64
CA TYR A 69 2.51 -0.80 -3.36
C TYR A 69 3.15 0.54 -3.70
N THR A 70 2.93 1.02 -4.92
CA THR A 70 3.36 2.35 -5.34
C THR A 70 2.14 3.14 -5.76
N MET A 71 1.93 4.29 -5.14
CA MET A 71 0.84 5.20 -5.47
C MET A 71 1.37 6.57 -5.84
N HIS A 72 0.59 7.28 -6.65
CA HIS A 72 0.74 8.71 -6.80
C HIS A 72 0.01 9.41 -5.64
N ILE A 73 0.61 10.43 -5.04
CA ILE A 73 -0.07 11.31 -4.06
C ILE A 73 -0.84 12.38 -4.82
N LEU A 74 -2.10 12.61 -4.46
CA LEU A 74 -2.86 13.75 -4.98
C LEU A 74 -2.28 15.08 -4.45
N ASN A 75 -2.26 16.11 -5.30
CA ASN A 75 -1.75 17.44 -4.91
C ASN A 75 -2.55 18.14 -3.80
N VAL A 76 -3.71 17.60 -3.41
CA VAL A 76 -4.52 18.09 -2.28
C VAL A 76 -3.89 17.76 -0.92
N PHE A 77 -2.99 16.77 -0.87
CA PHE A 77 -2.32 16.41 0.38
C PHE A 77 -1.22 17.42 0.71
N PRO A 78 -1.19 17.95 1.93
CA PRO A 78 -0.15 18.88 2.33
C PRO A 78 1.21 18.19 2.40
N GLU A 79 2.26 18.92 2.05
CA GLU A 79 3.63 18.49 2.33
C GLU A 79 3.83 18.49 3.85
N VAL A 80 4.18 17.33 4.41
CA VAL A 80 4.49 17.17 5.83
C VAL A 80 5.96 16.83 5.97
N SER A 81 6.72 17.70 6.65
CA SER A 81 8.10 17.47 7.03
C SER A 81 8.18 17.35 8.56
N PHE A 82 8.79 16.27 9.04
CA PHE A 82 9.15 16.14 10.45
C PHE A 82 10.49 16.86 10.63
N HIS A 83 10.50 17.97 11.37
CA HIS A 83 11.73 18.70 11.70
C HIS A 83 12.35 18.19 13.00
#